data_AF-A0A956D2C9-F1
#
_entry.id   AF-A0A956D2C9-F1
#
_cell.length_a   1.000
_cell.length_b   1.000
_cell.length_c   1.000
_cell.angle_alpha   90.00
_cell.angle_beta   90.00
_cell.angle_gamma   90.00
#
_symmetry.space_group_name_H-M   'P 1'
#
loop_
_entity.id
_entity.type
_entity.pdbx_description
1 polymer ?
#
loop_
_entity_poly.entity_id
_entity_poly.type
_entity_poly.pdbx_seq_one_letter_code
_entity_poly.pdbx_strand_id
1 'polypeptide(L)'
;MKKTLLATTSLLLLAAPAVAQDLSEPTPTPALLCLDDLDAAASLDVARDLAPRARIRAHHESNCLVMVGHPDRVAMVREVLARLEARARERQARD
;
A
#
# COMPACT_ATOMS: atom_id res chain seq x y z
N MET A 1 6.48 20.34 61.54
CA MET A 1 7.49 19.97 60.52
C MET A 1 7.42 18.48 60.27
N LYS A 2 7.08 18.09 59.03
CA LYS A 2 7.54 16.92 58.25
C LYS A 2 7.42 15.47 58.82
N LYS A 3 6.69 14.67 58.01
CA LYS A 3 6.87 13.23 57.65
C LYS A 3 6.33 12.21 58.67
N THR A 4 5.57 11.19 58.28
CA THR A 4 5.97 10.14 57.32
C THR A 4 4.73 9.39 56.79
N LEU A 5 4.59 9.28 55.47
CA LEU A 5 3.62 8.40 54.79
C LEU A 5 4.31 7.07 54.42
N LEU A 6 3.67 5.97 54.78
CA LEU A 6 3.85 4.57 54.36
C LEU A 6 2.41 4.08 54.11
N ALA A 7 2.03 3.25 53.15
CA ALA A 7 2.71 2.41 52.17
C ALA A 7 1.62 2.11 51.10
N THR A 8 1.95 2.10 49.81
CA THR A 8 2.01 0.87 49.00
C THR A 8 0.68 0.13 48.84
N THR A 9 -0.05 0.42 47.76
CA THR A 9 -0.74 -0.64 47.00
C THR A 9 -0.72 -0.27 45.52
N SER A 10 0.25 -0.84 44.82
CA SER A 10 0.26 -0.98 43.37
C SER A 10 -1.03 -1.64 42.90
N LEU A 11 -1.70 -0.99 41.95
CA LEU A 11 -2.46 -1.72 40.93
C LEU A 11 -2.35 -0.94 39.62
N LEU A 12 -1.18 -1.04 39.00
CA LEU A 12 -0.99 -0.67 37.60
C LEU A 12 -1.79 -1.68 36.77
N LEU A 13 -3.01 -1.31 36.40
CA LEU A 13 -3.81 -2.02 35.40
C LEU A 13 -3.18 -1.73 34.04
N LEU A 14 -2.10 -2.44 33.72
CA LEU A 14 -1.48 -2.42 32.41
C LEU A 14 -2.37 -3.23 31.47
N ALA A 15 -3.32 -2.56 30.81
CA ALA A 15 -3.97 -3.10 29.64
C ALA A 15 -2.89 -3.27 28.55
N ALA A 16 -2.32 -4.47 28.46
CA ALA A 16 -1.49 -4.83 27.33
C ALA A 16 -2.38 -4.71 26.08
N PRO A 17 -2.00 -3.92 25.06
CA PRO A 17 -2.65 -4.06 23.77
C PRO A 17 -2.36 -5.49 23.33
N ALA A 18 -3.41 -6.26 23.08
CA ALA A 18 -3.30 -7.50 22.35
C ALA A 18 -2.78 -7.16 20.95
N VAL A 19 -1.45 -7.04 20.81
CA VAL A 19 -0.77 -7.16 19.53
C VAL A 19 -0.86 -8.64 19.20
N ALA A 20 -2.04 -9.06 18.75
CA ALA A 20 -2.18 -10.25 17.94
C ALA A 20 -1.33 -9.97 16.69
N GLN A 21 -0.08 -10.44 16.73
CA GLN A 21 0.74 -10.55 15.54
C GLN A 21 0.05 -11.59 14.67
N ASP A 22 -0.86 -11.11 13.85
CA ASP A 22 -1.56 -11.88 12.85
C ASP A 22 -0.51 -12.33 11.83
N LEU A 23 0.01 -13.54 12.05
CA LEU A 23 0.93 -14.25 11.15
C LEU A 23 0.17 -14.86 9.95
N SER A 24 -1.08 -14.46 9.68
CA SER A 24 -1.77 -14.89 8.47
C SER A 24 -1.04 -14.32 7.27
N GLU A 25 -0.61 -15.20 6.36
CA GLU A 25 -0.14 -14.76 5.05
C GLU A 25 -1.23 -13.88 4.45
N PRO A 26 -0.90 -12.64 4.05
CA PRO A 26 -1.93 -11.70 3.65
C PRO A 26 -2.60 -12.19 2.38
N THR A 27 -3.92 -12.33 2.45
CA THR A 27 -4.77 -12.78 1.35
C THR A 27 -4.51 -11.93 0.10
N PRO A 28 -4.33 -12.54 -1.08
CA PRO A 28 -4.14 -11.79 -2.31
C PRO A 28 -5.35 -10.90 -2.60
N THR A 29 -5.10 -9.61 -2.76
CA THR A 29 -6.12 -8.57 -2.90
C THR A 29 -6.26 -8.18 -4.37
N PRO A 30 -7.49 -8.14 -4.93
CA PRO A 30 -7.72 -7.55 -6.23
C PRO A 30 -7.65 -6.02 -6.16
N ALA A 31 -7.02 -5.40 -7.16
CA ALA A 31 -6.94 -3.96 -7.30
C ALA A 31 -7.13 -3.56 -8.76
N LEU A 32 -7.89 -2.49 -8.95
CA LEU A 32 -8.02 -1.77 -10.21
C LEU A 32 -7.18 -0.48 -10.11
N LEU A 33 -6.33 -0.26 -11.11
CA LEU A 33 -5.45 0.91 -11.21
C LEU A 33 -5.69 1.56 -12.58
N CYS A 34 -6.53 2.58 -12.63
CA CYS A 34 -6.79 3.33 -13.85
C CYS A 34 -5.80 4.48 -13.99
N LEU A 35 -5.34 4.71 -15.22
CA LEU A 35 -4.33 5.70 -15.53
C LEU A 35 -4.94 6.79 -16.42
N ASP A 36 -4.63 8.05 -16.12
CA ASP A 36 -5.09 9.22 -16.86
C ASP A 36 -4.03 9.70 -17.85
N ASP A 37 -2.78 9.80 -17.39
CA ASP A 37 -1.68 10.43 -18.15
C ASP A 37 -0.71 9.40 -18.77
N LEU A 38 -0.93 8.11 -18.49
CA LEU A 38 -0.09 7.00 -18.95
C LEU A 38 -0.94 5.95 -19.65
N ASP A 39 -0.35 5.24 -20.61
CA ASP A 39 -0.97 4.07 -21.23
C ASP A 39 -0.81 2.82 -20.34
N ALA A 40 -1.92 2.14 -20.06
CA ALA A 40 -1.95 0.95 -19.21
C ALA A 40 -1.22 -0.24 -19.82
N ALA A 41 -1.19 -0.37 -21.15
CA ALA A 41 -0.46 -1.44 -21.80
C ALA A 41 1.05 -1.22 -21.75
N ALA A 42 1.50 0.02 -21.94
CA ALA A 42 2.90 0.40 -21.76
C ALA A 42 3.35 0.28 -20.29
N SER A 43 2.45 0.52 -19.34
CA SER A 43 2.72 0.43 -17.90
C SER A 43 2.66 -1.00 -17.35
N LEU A 44 2.17 -1.96 -18.15
CA LEU A 44 1.99 -3.35 -17.73
C LEU A 44 3.31 -4.04 -17.38
N ASP A 45 4.35 -3.81 -18.17
CA ASP A 45 5.66 -4.44 -17.96
C ASP A 45 6.32 -3.90 -16.69
N VAL A 46 6.25 -2.60 -16.45
CA VAL A 46 6.71 -1.98 -15.20
C VAL A 46 5.97 -2.56 -13.99
N ALA A 47 4.65 -2.72 -14.08
CA ALA A 47 3.87 -3.31 -13.00
C ALA A 47 4.25 -4.77 -12.74
N ARG A 48 4.56 -5.55 -13.79
CA ARG A 48 5.01 -6.95 -13.67
C ARG A 48 6.39 -7.07 -13.04
N ASP A 49 7.31 -6.19 -13.39
CA ASP A 49 8.65 -6.16 -12.81
C ASP A 49 8.62 -5.85 -11.31
N LEU A 50 7.72 -4.96 -10.90
CA LEU A 50 7.52 -4.58 -9.50
C LEU A 50 6.81 -5.68 -8.69
N ALA A 51 5.90 -6.42 -9.31
CA ALA A 51 5.10 -7.46 -8.66
C ALA A 51 5.12 -8.76 -9.47
N PRO A 52 6.26 -9.47 -9.55
CA PRO A 52 6.42 -10.63 -10.44
C PRO A 52 5.55 -11.84 -10.04
N ARG A 53 5.07 -11.87 -8.80
CA ARG A 53 4.15 -12.91 -8.30
C ARG A 53 2.68 -12.52 -8.41
N ALA A 54 2.37 -11.28 -8.81
CA ALA A 54 1.01 -10.83 -8.99
C ALA A 54 0.50 -11.18 -10.40
N ARG A 55 -0.79 -11.45 -10.52
CA ARG A 55 -1.46 -11.59 -11.81
C ARG A 55 -1.89 -10.20 -12.27
N ILE A 56 -1.28 -9.69 -13.34
CA ILE A 56 -1.53 -8.34 -13.85
C ILE A 56 -1.94 -8.41 -15.32
N ARG A 57 -3.05 -7.73 -15.65
CA ARG A 57 -3.54 -7.54 -17.02
C ARG A 57 -3.91 -6.09 -17.26
N ALA A 58 -3.63 -5.61 -18.47
CA ALA A 58 -4.14 -4.32 -18.93
C ALA A 58 -5.50 -4.51 -19.59
N HIS A 59 -6.39 -3.56 -19.37
CA HIS A 59 -7.65 -3.40 -20.06
C HIS A 59 -7.58 -2.10 -20.89
N HIS A 60 -7.46 -2.25 -22.21
CA HIS A 60 -7.17 -1.14 -23.11
C HIS A 60 -8.31 -0.12 -23.17
N GLU A 61 -9.56 -0.57 -23.27
CA GLU A 61 -10.71 0.34 -23.45
C GLU A 61 -10.92 1.29 -22.27
N SER A 62 -10.62 0.82 -21.06
CA SER A 62 -10.75 1.63 -19.84
C SER A 62 -9.44 2.23 -19.37
N ASN A 63 -8.33 1.98 -20.08
CA ASN A 63 -6.98 2.34 -19.66
C ASN A 63 -6.66 1.98 -18.19
N CYS A 64 -7.01 0.77 -17.77
CA CYS A 64 -6.79 0.30 -16.40
C CYS A 64 -5.94 -0.97 -16.34
N LEU A 65 -5.15 -1.11 -15.29
CA LEU A 65 -4.50 -2.35 -14.88
C LEU A 65 -5.38 -3.07 -13.85
N VAL A 66 -5.69 -4.33 -14.12
CA VAL A 66 -6.28 -5.25 -13.16
C VAL A 66 -5.16 -6.08 -12.56
N MET A 67 -5.00 -6.02 -11.25
CA MET A 67 -3.97 -6.73 -10.51
C MET A 67 -4.58 -7.58 -9.39
N VAL A 68 -4.07 -8.79 -9.20
CA VAL A 68 -4.35 -9.62 -8.03
C VAL A 68 -3.03 -10.10 -7.45
N GLY A 69 -2.76 -9.76 -6.20
CA GLY A 69 -1.49 -10.12 -5.56
C GLY A 69 -1.41 -9.70 -4.09
N HIS A 70 -0.23 -9.89 -3.50
CA HIS A 70 0.04 -9.51 -2.12
C HIS A 70 -0.24 -8.00 -1.91
N PRO A 71 -0.93 -7.58 -0.83
CA PRO A 71 -1.34 -6.19 -0.64
C PRO A 71 -0.16 -5.20 -0.65
N ASP A 72 0.97 -5.54 -0.06
CA ASP A 72 2.18 -4.69 -0.11
C ASP A 72 2.68 -4.45 -1.54
N ARG A 73 2.60 -5.47 -2.39
CA ARG A 73 2.98 -5.35 -3.81
C ARG A 73 1.96 -4.50 -4.56
N VAL A 74 0.69 -4.68 -4.24
CA VAL A 74 -0.39 -3.85 -4.79
C VAL A 74 -0.19 -2.37 -4.45
N ALA A 75 0.13 -2.07 -3.19
CA ALA A 75 0.39 -0.72 -2.70
C ALA A 75 1.63 -0.11 -3.37
N MET A 76 2.72 -0.87 -3.48
CA MET A 76 3.95 -0.43 -4.12
C MET A 76 3.74 -0.10 -5.61
N VAL A 77 3.05 -0.97 -6.36
CA VAL A 77 2.75 -0.72 -7.79
C VAL A 77 1.88 0.54 -7.95
N ARG A 78 0.85 0.70 -7.11
CA ARG A 78 0.00 1.90 -7.10
C ARG A 78 0.81 3.17 -6.89
N GLU A 79 1.70 3.18 -5.90
CA GLU A 79 2.52 4.34 -5.58
C GLU A 79 3.48 4.70 -6.73
N VAL A 80 4.13 3.71 -7.34
CA VAL A 80 5.04 3.94 -8.46
C VAL A 80 4.29 4.50 -9.66
N LEU A 81 3.14 3.93 -10.02
CA LEU A 81 2.33 4.43 -11.14
C LEU A 81 1.85 5.86 -10.89
N ALA A 82 1.35 6.18 -9.70
CA ALA A 82 0.94 7.54 -9.35
C ALA A 82 2.09 8.56 -9.49
N ARG A 83 3.32 8.19 -9.11
CA ARG A 83 4.50 9.05 -9.30
C ARG A 83 4.86 9.22 -10.78
N LEU A 84 4.68 8.19 -11.59
CA LEU A 84 4.91 8.27 -13.04
C LEU A 84 3.87 9.15 -13.73
N GLU A 85 2.60 9.08 -13.32
CA GLU A 85 1.53 9.95 -13.83
C GLU A 85 1.79 11.42 -13.51
N ALA A 86 2.15 11.73 -12.25
CA ALA A 86 2.52 13.09 -11.86
C ALA A 86 3.64 13.66 -12.75
N ARG A 87 4.68 12.86 -13.02
CA ARG A 87 5.77 13.24 -13.93
C ARG A 87 5.35 13.36 -15.39
N ALA A 88 4.40 12.54 -15.85
CA ALA A 88 3.86 12.65 -17.20
C ALA A 88 3.09 13.96 -17.37
N ARG A 89 2.22 14.29 -16.41
CA ARG A 89 1.45 15.53 -16.36
C ARG A 89 2.34 16.77 -16.32
N GLU A 90 3.38 16.76 -15.49
CA GLU A 90 4.36 17.87 -15.42
C GLU A 90 5.08 18.13 -16.74
N ARG A 91 5.35 17.09 -17.54
CA ARG A 91 5.97 17.22 -18.86
C ARG A 91 5.00 17.81 -19.87
N GLN A 92 3.77 17.30 -19.90
CA GLN A 92 2.72 17.81 -20.79
C GLN A 92 2.38 19.29 -20.51
N ALA A 93 2.43 19.73 -19.25
CA ALA A 93 2.15 21.12 -18.89
C ALA A 93 3.23 22.12 -19.34
N ARG A 94 4.39 21.65 -19.80
CA ARG A 94 5.51 22.49 -20.28
C ARG A 94 5.57 22.61 -21.80
N ASP A 95 4.86 21.75 -22.50
CA ASP A 95 4.75 21.73 -23.96
C ASP A 95 3.55 22.56 -24.42
#